data_AF-A0A2E1KLX8-F1
#
_entry.id   AF-A0A2E1KLX8-F1
#
_cell.length_a   1.000
_cell.length_b   1.000
_cell.length_c   1.000
_cell.angle_alpha   90.00
_cell.angle_beta   90.00
_cell.angle_gamma   90.00
#
_symmetry.space_group_name_H-M   'P 1'
#
loop_
_entity.id
_entity.type
_entity.pdbx_description
1 polymer ?
#
loop_
_entity_poly.entity_id
_entity_poly.type
_entity_poly.pdbx_seq_one_letter_code
_entity_poly.pdbx_strand_id
1 'polypeptide(L)' 'MMSKNRITRTVFVVWAWSLVSALGFPVEAEKRRPYFTSQLGRRPPELVSRDEHWINAKKKLTLRQLHGQVIWLEFNF' A
#
# COMPACT_ATOMS: atom_id res chain seq x y z
N MET A 1 13.32 -38.69 41.12
CA MET A 1 14.66 -38.15 40.83
C MET A 1 14.71 -37.76 39.36
N MET A 2 14.53 -36.47 39.05
CA MET A 2 14.41 -36.01 37.66
C MET A 2 15.81 -36.00 37.03
N SER A 3 16.00 -36.81 35.98
CA SER A 3 17.29 -36.98 35.31
C SER A 3 17.86 -35.62 34.87
N LYS A 4 19.09 -35.33 35.29
CA LYS A 4 19.86 -34.09 35.00
C LYS A 4 19.88 -33.78 33.49
N ASN A 5 19.83 -34.81 32.66
CA ASN A 5 19.80 -34.74 31.18
C ASN A 5 18.48 -34.21 30.61
N ARG A 6 17.38 -34.29 31.38
CA ARG A 6 16.06 -33.78 30.97
C ARG A 6 15.97 -32.27 31.16
N ILE A 7 16.58 -31.76 32.24
CA ILE A 7 16.59 -30.32 32.57
C ILE A 7 17.43 -29.55 31.55
N THR A 8 18.62 -30.04 31.21
CA THR A 8 19.51 -29.40 30.23
C THR A 8 18.88 -29.34 28.83
N ARG A 9 18.15 -30.38 28.42
CA ARG A 9 17.40 -30.38 27.16
C ARG A 9 16.28 -29.34 27.12
N THR A 10 15.50 -29.22 28.19
CA THR A 10 14.40 -28.24 28.24
C THR A 10 14.92 -26.80 28.16
N VAL A 11 16.02 -26.50 28.87
CA VAL A 11 16.64 -25.16 28.82
C VAL A 11 17.13 -24.84 27.41
N PHE A 12 17.74 -25.81 26.72
CA PHE A 12 18.21 -25.63 25.35
C PHE A 12 17.07 -25.36 24.36
N VAL A 13 15.93 -26.05 24.52
CA VAL A 13 14.74 -25.84 23.68
C VAL A 13 14.13 -24.46 23.90
N VAL A 14 14.04 -23.99 25.15
CA VAL A 14 13.52 -22.66 25.47
C VAL A 14 14.42 -21.56 24.90
N TRP A 15 15.75 -21.71 25.03
CA TRP A 15 16.69 -20.76 24.44
C TRP A 15 16.65 -20.74 22.91
N ALA A 16 16.58 -21.91 22.28
CA ALA A 16 16.44 -22.01 20.83
C ALA A 16 15.15 -21.36 20.32
N TRP A 17 14.03 -21.56 21.01
CA TRP A 17 12.75 -20.95 20.65
C TRP A 17 12.76 -19.42 20.79
N SER A 18 13.39 -18.91 21.85
CA SER A 18 13.55 -17.46 22.06
C SER A 18 14.45 -16.84 21.00
N LEU A 19 15.49 -17.55 20.55
CA LEU A 19 16.38 -17.10 19.49
C LEU A 19 15.65 -17.04 18.13
N VAL A 20 14.85 -18.07 17.79
CA VAL A 20 14.05 -18.10 16.56
C VAL A 20 13.01 -16.98 16.55
N SER A 21 12.41 -16.67 17.70
CA SER A 21 11.45 -15.55 17.82
C SER A 21 12.13 -14.19 17.73
N ALA A 22 13.34 -14.04 18.27
CA ALA A 22 14.14 -12.81 18.19
C ALA A 22 14.76 -12.58 16.81
N LEU A 23 15.04 -13.66 16.07
CA LEU A 23 15.52 -13.63 14.70
C LEU A 23 14.47 -13.18 13.69
N GLY A 24 13.25 -12.84 14.17
CA GLY A 24 12.24 -12.05 13.48
C GLY A 24 12.11 -12.42 12.01
N PHE A 25 11.15 -13.28 11.68
CA PHE A 25 10.75 -13.51 10.28
C PHE A 25 10.80 -12.18 9.55
N PRO A 26 11.58 -12.06 8.45
CA PRO A 26 11.65 -10.79 7.73
C PRO A 26 10.21 -10.48 7.32
N VAL A 27 9.59 -9.55 8.03
CA VAL A 27 8.28 -9.02 7.68
C VAL A 27 8.52 -8.39 6.34
N GLU A 28 8.11 -9.12 5.31
CA GLU A 28 8.34 -8.77 3.93
C GLU A 28 7.84 -7.34 3.78
N ALA A 29 8.79 -6.41 3.67
CA ALA A 29 8.50 -4.99 3.71
C ALA A 29 7.44 -4.76 2.64
N GLU A 30 6.24 -4.39 3.07
CA GLU A 30 5.08 -4.19 2.23
C GLU A 30 5.54 -3.43 1.00
N LYS A 31 5.62 -4.13 -0.15
CA LYS A 31 6.21 -3.59 -1.38
C LYS A 31 5.49 -2.29 -1.63
N ARG A 32 6.15 -1.16 -1.34
CA ARG A 32 5.60 0.17 -1.58
C ARG A 32 5.19 0.15 -3.04
N ARG A 33 3.87 0.15 -3.28
CA ARG A 33 3.34 0.13 -4.64
C ARG A 33 4.00 1.30 -5.36
N PRO A 34 4.49 1.11 -6.61
CA PRO A 34 5.10 2.19 -7.36
C PRO A 34 4.00 3.19 -7.73
N TYR A 35 3.61 4.04 -6.79
CA TYR A 35 2.55 5.04 -6.97
C TYR A 35 2.95 6.16 -7.94
N PHE A 36 4.19 6.16 -8.44
CA PHE A 36 4.70 7.23 -9.27
C PHE A 36 5.48 6.71 -10.47
N THR A 37 4.81 5.99 -11.38
CA THR A 37 5.17 6.15 -12.79
C THR A 37 4.74 7.55 -13.18
N SER A 38 5.69 8.48 -13.18
CA SER A 38 5.48 9.80 -13.77
C SER A 38 4.99 9.63 -15.21
N GLN A 39 3.77 10.08 -15.49
CA GLN A 39 3.19 10.06 -16.84
C GLN A 39 3.45 11.38 -17.58
N LEU A 40 4.48 12.14 -17.15
CA LEU A 40 4.87 13.39 -17.79
C LEU A 40 5.08 13.17 -19.29
N GLY A 41 4.50 14.06 -20.11
CA GLY A 41 4.53 13.98 -21.58
C GLY A 41 3.43 13.12 -22.20
N ARG A 42 2.64 12.38 -21.43
CA ARG A 42 1.43 11.70 -21.93
C ARG A 42 0.20 12.55 -21.66
N ARG A 43 -0.75 12.53 -22.61
CA ARG A 43 -2.04 13.17 -22.43
C ARG A 43 -2.83 12.40 -21.34
N PRO A 44 -3.44 13.09 -20.36
CA PRO A 44 -4.26 12.41 -19.36
C PRO A 44 -5.49 11.75 -20.02
N PRO A 45 -5.90 10.57 -19.55
CA PRO A 45 -7.12 9.93 -20.01
C PRO A 45 -8.35 10.75 -19.62
N GLU A 46 -9.37 10.76 -20.49
CA GLU A 46 -10.57 11.57 -20.29
C GLU A 46 -11.46 11.03 -19.16
N LEU A 47 -12.17 11.91 -18.45
CA LEU A 47 -13.09 11.51 -17.39
C LEU A 47 -14.36 10.87 -17.96
N VAL A 48 -14.58 9.60 -17.63
CA VAL A 48 -15.79 8.87 -17.99
C VAL A 48 -16.88 9.14 -16.96
N SER A 49 -17.72 10.12 -17.26
CA SER A 49 -18.88 10.51 -16.47
C SER A 49 -20.05 10.93 -17.36
N ARG A 50 -21.25 11.03 -16.78
CA ARG A 50 -22.47 11.58 -17.37
C ARG A 50 -22.76 12.95 -16.76
N ASP A 51 -23.59 13.77 -17.41
CA ASP A 51 -23.96 15.10 -16.91
C ASP A 51 -24.56 15.04 -15.50
N GLU A 52 -25.38 14.03 -15.21
CA GLU A 52 -26.04 13.79 -13.91
C GLU A 52 -25.07 13.55 -12.75
N HIS A 53 -23.80 13.19 -13.01
CA HIS A 53 -22.80 12.97 -11.96
C HIS A 53 -22.15 14.27 -11.46
N TRP A 54 -22.42 15.41 -12.10
CA TRP A 54 -21.79 16.68 -11.77
C TRP A 54 -22.73 17.55 -10.93
N ILE A 55 -22.46 17.62 -9.62
CA ILE A 55 -23.33 18.33 -8.66
C ILE A 55 -23.12 19.85 -8.74
N ASN A 56 -21.87 20.28 -8.90
CA ASN A 56 -21.48 21.70 -8.87
C ASN A 56 -21.19 22.30 -10.25
N ALA A 57 -21.60 21.63 -11.33
CA ALA A 57 -21.42 22.12 -12.68
C ALA A 57 -22.71 21.96 -13.49
N LYS A 58 -23.03 22.96 -14.33
CA LYS A 58 -24.23 22.93 -15.18
C LYS A 58 -24.20 21.83 -16.27
N LYS A 59 -23.00 21.38 -16.63
CA LYS A 59 -22.73 20.36 -17.65
C LYS A 59 -21.47 19.60 -17.28
N LYS A 60 -21.29 18.40 -17.84
CA LYS A 60 -20.05 17.64 -17.73
C LYS A 60 -18.84 18.49 -18.13
N LEU A 61 -17.82 18.47 -17.28
CA LEU A 61 -16.49 19.01 -17.59
C LEU A 61 -15.61 17.93 -18.21
N THR A 62 -14.81 18.34 -19.20
CA THR A 62 -13.80 17.51 -19.85
C THR A 62 -12.42 18.07 -19.57
N LEU A 63 -11.40 17.21 -19.47
CA LEU A 63 -10.02 17.61 -19.28
C LEU A 63 -9.51 18.47 -20.44
N ARG A 64 -10.05 18.27 -21.64
CA ARG A 64 -9.75 19.12 -22.80
C ARG A 64 -10.18 20.58 -22.59
N GLN A 65 -11.31 20.82 -21.93
CA GLN A 65 -11.79 22.19 -21.65
C GLN A 65 -10.93 22.89 -20.60
N LEU A 66 -10.26 22.12 -19.74
CA LEU A 66 -9.39 22.62 -18.66
C LEU A 66 -7.92 22.74 -19.11
N HIS A 67 -7.65 22.64 -20.41
CA HIS A 67 -6.29 22.75 -20.93
C HIS A 67 -5.65 24.10 -20.57
N GLY A 68 -4.43 24.06 -20.04
CA GLY A 68 -3.72 25.24 -19.54
C GLY A 68 -4.00 25.56 -18.07
N GLN A 69 -4.87 24.80 -17.41
CA GLN A 69 -5.13 24.91 -15.98
C GLN A 69 -4.48 23.74 -15.23
N VAL A 70 -4.06 24.01 -13.99
CA VAL A 70 -3.69 22.96 -13.04
C VAL A 70 -4.98 22.43 -12.41
N ILE A 71 -5.17 21.12 -12.47
CA ILE A 71 -6.37 20.44 -11.98
C ILE A 71 -6.00 19.45 -10.87
N TRP A 72 -6.89 19.27 -9.89
CA TRP A 72 -6.77 18.29 -8.81
C TRP A 72 -7.91 17.27 -8.95
N LEU A 73 -7.58 15.98 -8.95
CA LEU A 73 -8.56 14.89 -8.97
C LEU A 73 -8.49 14.16 -7.64
N GLU A 74 -9.60 14.17 -6.91
CA GLU A 74 -9.77 13.47 -5.63
C GLU A 74 -10.77 12.34 -5.80
N PHE A 75 -10.41 11.15 -5.32
CA PHE A 75 -11.25 9.98 -5.32
C PHE A 75 -11.51 9.57 -3.88
N ASN A 76 -12.75 9.66 -3.43
CA ASN A 76 -13.18 9.24 -2.10
C ASN A 76 -13.61 7.77 -2.19
N PHE A 77 -12.79 6.86 -1.67
CA PHE A 77 -13.06 5.42 -1.61
C PHE A 77 -13.46 5.01 -0.19
#